data_AF-A0A969ATQ5-F1
#
_entry.id   AF-A0A969ATQ5-F1
#
_cell.length_a   1.000
_cell.length_b   1.000
_cell.length_c   1.000
_cell.angle_alpha   90.00
_cell.angle_beta   90.00
_cell.angle_gamma   90.00
#
_symmetry.space_group_name_H-M   'P 1'
#
loop_
_entity.id
_entity.type
_entity.pdbx_description
1 polymer ?
#
loop_
_entity_poly.entity_id
_entity_poly.type
_entity_poly.pdbx_seq_one_letter_code
_entity_poly.pdbx_strand_id
1 'polypeptide(L)'
;TVVSQSLRGKALETAELRDSSTYQLALVYRAQSQPDKAIPLLIEIVRSQNPSRELGKKAYRQLLELGFVDTPYPRTQTTGQVR
;
A
#
# COMPACT_ATOMS: atom_id res chain seq x y z
N THR A 1 -29.65 0.47 -7.71
CA THR A 1 -30.42 0.96 -6.55
C THR A 1 -29.51 1.72 -5.59
N VAL A 2 -30.04 2.73 -4.89
CA VAL A 2 -29.29 3.59 -3.95
C VAL A 2 -28.56 2.76 -2.86
N VAL A 3 -29.17 1.65 -2.44
CA VAL A 3 -28.60 0.66 -1.51
C VAL A 3 -27.28 0.05 -2.02
N SER A 4 -27.14 -0.21 -3.33
CA SER A 4 -25.89 -0.75 -3.89
C SER A 4 -24.73 0.26 -3.87
N GLN A 5 -25.02 1.56 -3.96
CA GLN A 5 -24.00 2.60 -3.91
C GLN A 5 -23.53 2.85 -2.48
N SER A 6 -24.42 2.87 -1.50
CA SER A 6 -24.05 3.03 -0.09
C SER A 6 -23.20 1.86 0.42
N LEU A 7 -23.51 0.62 0.02
CA LEU A 7 -22.70 -0.54 0.37
C LEU A 7 -21.30 -0.50 -0.27
N ARG A 8 -21.16 0.00 -1.51
CA ARG A 8 -19.86 0.22 -2.14
C ARG A 8 -19.02 1.25 -1.39
N GLY A 9 -19.64 2.35 -0.94
CA GLY A 9 -18.98 3.36 -0.12
C GLY A 9 -18.42 2.76 1.18
N LYS A 10 -19.26 2.01 1.91
CA LYS A 10 -18.83 1.31 3.13
C LYS A 10 -17.71 0.30 2.90
N ALA A 11 -17.78 -0.45 1.79
CA ALA A 11 -16.74 -1.41 1.44
C ALA A 11 -15.39 -0.72 1.15
N LEU A 12 -15.41 0.43 0.47
CA LEU A 12 -14.21 1.23 0.23
C LEU A 12 -13.63 1.75 1.54
N GLU A 13 -14.45 2.38 2.39
CA GLU A 13 -14.04 2.92 3.68
C GLU A 13 -13.43 1.81 4.58
N THR A 14 -14.07 0.64 4.62
CA THR A 14 -13.58 -0.51 5.39
C THR A 14 -12.22 -0.99 4.86
N ALA A 15 -12.05 -1.05 3.53
CA ALA A 15 -10.78 -1.44 2.93
C ALA A 15 -9.66 -0.43 3.24
N GLU A 16 -9.96 0.86 3.21
CA GLU A 16 -9.00 1.92 3.57
C GLU A 16 -8.58 1.84 5.05
N LEU A 17 -9.54 1.66 5.95
CA LEU A 17 -9.28 1.48 7.38
C LEU A 17 -8.44 0.23 7.64
N ARG A 18 -8.77 -0.89 6.98
CA ARG A 18 -7.99 -2.12 7.08
C ARG A 18 -6.54 -1.87 6.66
N ASP A 19 -6.33 -1.32 5.48
CA ASP A 19 -4.99 -1.15 4.93
C ASP A 19 -4.16 -0.15 5.77
N SER A 20 -4.79 0.92 6.28
CA SER A 20 -4.13 1.85 7.20
C SER A 20 -3.71 1.17 8.51
N SER A 21 -4.56 0.31 9.07
CA SER A 21 -4.29 -0.42 10.31
C SER A 21 -3.19 -1.46 10.11
N THR A 22 -3.25 -2.21 9.00
CA THR A 22 -2.22 -3.15 8.57
C THR A 22 -0.86 -2.46 8.41
N TYR A 23 -0.85 -1.23 7.87
CA TYR A 23 0.38 -0.46 7.72
C TYR A 23 1.00 -0.11 9.08
N GLN A 24 0.19 0.37 10.03
CA GLN A 24 0.67 0.67 11.37
C GLN A 24 1.22 -0.57 12.07
N LEU A 25 0.54 -1.72 11.93
CA LEU A 25 1.03 -2.98 12.48
C LEU A 25 2.39 -3.39 11.88
N ALA A 26 2.57 -3.22 10.56
CA ALA A 26 3.86 -3.48 9.92
C ALA A 26 4.98 -2.59 10.48
N LEU A 27 4.70 -1.30 10.73
CA LEU A 27 5.68 -0.40 11.34
C LEU A 27 6.06 -0.82 12.75
N VAL A 28 5.10 -1.31 13.55
CA VAL A 28 5.37 -1.85 14.89
C VAL A 28 6.31 -3.06 14.80
N TYR A 29 6.05 -4.01 13.89
CA TYR A 29 6.94 -5.15 13.70
C TYR A 29 8.34 -4.75 13.22
N ARG A 30 8.46 -3.75 12.32
CA ARG A 30 9.77 -3.20 11.93
C ARG A 30 10.50 -2.61 13.14
N ALA A 31 9.83 -1.80 13.96
CA ALA A 31 10.41 -1.20 15.15
C ALA A 31 10.87 -2.24 16.18
N GLN A 32 10.21 -3.40 16.22
CA GLN A 32 10.58 -4.54 17.05
C GLN A 32 11.63 -5.47 16.40
N SER A 33 12.26 -5.05 15.28
CA SER A 33 13.22 -5.86 14.53
C SER A 33 12.67 -7.22 14.06
N GLN A 34 11.38 -7.27 13.72
CA GLN A 34 10.68 -8.45 13.18
C GLN A 34 10.27 -8.20 11.71
N PRO A 35 11.24 -8.11 10.77
CA PRO A 35 10.95 -7.82 9.37
C PRO A 35 10.18 -8.96 8.68
N ASP A 36 10.36 -10.20 9.13
CA ASP A 36 9.64 -11.39 8.68
C ASP A 36 8.11 -11.27 8.82
N LYS A 37 7.64 -10.55 9.85
CA LYS A 37 6.22 -10.25 10.05
C LYS A 37 5.78 -8.97 9.34
N ALA A 38 6.66 -7.97 9.24
CA ALA A 38 6.34 -6.72 8.58
C ALA A 38 6.18 -6.88 7.06
N ILE A 39 7.07 -7.63 6.42
CA ILE A 39 7.10 -7.83 4.96
C ILE A 39 5.76 -8.32 4.39
N PRO A 40 5.14 -9.42 4.87
CA PRO A 40 3.87 -9.91 4.30
C PRO A 40 2.74 -8.88 4.40
N LEU A 41 2.69 -8.09 5.48
CA LEU A 41 1.69 -7.03 5.67
C LEU A 41 1.88 -5.88 4.67
N LEU A 42 3.14 -5.49 4.41
CA LEU A 42 3.46 -4.45 3.43
C LEU A 42 3.11 -4.90 1.99
N ILE A 43 3.34 -6.18 1.66
CA ILE A 43 2.95 -6.77 0.37
C ILE A 43 1.43 -6.75 0.21
N GLU A 44 0.68 -7.07 1.26
CA GLU A 44 -0.79 -7.03 1.23
C GLU A 44 -1.32 -5.63 0.88
N ILE A 45 -0.76 -4.58 1.49
CA ILE A 45 -1.14 -3.20 1.22
C ILE A 45 -0.85 -2.80 -0.22
N VAL A 46 0.33 -3.17 -0.75
CA VAL A 46 0.70 -2.89 -2.15
C VAL A 46 -0.30 -3.53 -3.12
N ARG A 47 -0.71 -4.78 -2.83
CA ARG A 47 -1.71 -5.49 -3.64
C ARG A 47 -3.11 -4.89 -3.52
N SER A 48 -3.51 -4.48 -2.31
CA SER A 48 -4.84 -3.94 -2.02
C SER A 48 -5.07 -2.55 -2.59
N GLN A 49 -4.11 -1.64 -2.41
CA GLN A 49 -4.28 -0.23 -2.79
C GLN A 49 -3.94 0.05 -4.26
N ASN A 50 -3.34 -0.91 -4.98
CA ASN A 50 -2.59 -0.69 -6.21
C ASN A 50 -1.45 0.32 -5.95
N PRO A 51 -0.21 0.10 -6.39
CA PRO A 51 0.92 0.91 -5.93
C PRO A 51 0.92 2.38 -6.43
N SER A 52 -0.14 2.83 -7.11
CA SER A 52 -0.37 4.22 -7.49
C SER A 52 -0.92 5.10 -6.35
N ARG A 53 -1.57 4.52 -5.33
CA ARG A 53 -2.07 5.28 -4.17
C ARG A 53 -0.97 5.52 -3.15
N GLU A 54 -1.09 6.62 -2.40
CA GLU A 54 -0.06 7.07 -1.46
C GLU A 54 0.33 6.01 -0.41
N LEU A 55 -0.64 5.26 0.13
CA LEU A 55 -0.36 4.20 1.09
C LEU A 55 0.40 3.03 0.46
N GLY A 56 0.04 2.64 -0.77
CA GLY A 56 0.76 1.62 -1.54
C GLY A 56 2.21 2.03 -1.83
N LYS A 57 2.45 3.29 -2.22
CA LYS A 57 3.81 3.84 -2.41
C LYS A 57 4.63 3.81 -1.13
N LYS A 58 4.02 4.17 0.01
CA LYS A 58 4.67 4.10 1.33
C LYS A 58 5.06 2.66 1.65
N ALA A 59 4.14 1.72 1.53
CA ALA A 59 4.41 0.31 1.78
C ALA A 59 5.53 -0.24 0.89
N TYR A 60 5.52 0.09 -0.41
CA TYR A 60 6.60 -0.28 -1.32
C TYR A 60 7.96 0.29 -0.89
N ARG A 61 8.02 1.56 -0.46
CA ARG A 61 9.25 2.17 0.04
C ARG A 61 9.78 1.45 1.28
N GLN A 62 8.90 1.04 2.19
CA GLN A 62 9.30 0.26 3.37
C GLN A 62 9.92 -1.09 2.95
N LEU A 63 9.37 -1.76 1.93
CA LEU A 63 9.94 -2.99 1.38
C LEU A 63 11.33 -2.76 0.77
N LEU A 64 11.53 -1.63 0.08
CA LEU A 64 12.83 -1.25 -0.49
C LEU A 64 13.86 -1.00 0.63
N GLU A 65 13.50 -0.26 1.68
CA GLU A 65 14.37 -0.01 2.83
C GLU A 65 14.75 -1.29 3.61
N LEU A 66 13.89 -2.30 3.57
CA LEU A 66 14.16 -3.62 4.15
C LEU A 66 15.01 -4.51 3.23
N GLY A 67 15.33 -4.07 2.01
CA GLY A 67 16.03 -4.88 1.01
C GLY A 67 15.20 -6.04 0.46
N PHE A 68 13.87 -5.98 0.60
CA PHE A 68 12.98 -7.01 0.04
C PHE A 68 12.73 -6.81 -1.47
N VAL A 69 12.84 -5.57 -1.95
CA VAL A 69 12.82 -5.23 -3.37
C VAL A 69 14.05 -4.40 -3.70
N ASP A 70 14.58 -4.57 -4.91
CA ASP A 70 15.84 -3.92 -5.32
C ASP A 70 15.63 -2.69 -6.22
N THR A 71 14.43 -2.53 -6.77
CA THR A 71 14.11 -1.44 -7.69
C THR A 71 13.19 -0.42 -7.04
N PRO A 72 13.48 0.89 -7.13
CA PRO A 72 12.52 1.92 -6.74
C PRO A 72 11.23 1.83 -7.57
N TYR A 73 10.09 2.17 -6.95
CA TYR A 73 8.81 2.18 -7.68
C TYR A 73 8.89 3.13 -8.89
N PRO A 74 8.47 2.71 -10.09
CA PRO A 74 8.58 3.53 -11.29
C PRO A 74 7.88 4.87 -11.05
N ARG A 75 8.64 5.97 -11.14
CA ARG A 75 8.02 7.28 -11.35
C ARG A 75 7.40 7.17 -12.73
N THR A 76 6.09 7.03 -12.84
CA THR A 76 5.40 7.23 -14.12
C THR A 76 5.80 8.61 -14.61
N GLN A 77 6.77 8.67 -15.50
CA GLN A 77 7.04 9.86 -16.27
C GLN A 77 5.76 10.05 -17.08
N THR A 78 4.98 11.07 -16.74
CA THR A 78 3.96 11.60 -17.64
C THR A 78 4.70 12.05 -18.88
N THR A 79 4.93 11.14 -19.82
CA THR A 79 5.34 11.48 -21.18
C THR A 79 4.11 12.03 -21.89
N GLY A 80 3.76 13.25 -21.53
CA GLY A 80 2.95 14.13 -22.37
C GLY A 80 3.90 15.04 -23.13
N GLN A 81 3.73 15.09 -24.46
CA GLN A 81 4.40 15.97 -25.44
C GLN A 81 5.77 15.50 -25.96
N VAL A 82 5.77 14.85 -27.12
CA VAL A 82 6.18 15.49 -28.39
C VAL A 82 5.80 14.57 -29.56
N ARG A 83 4.69 14.88 -30.26
CA ARG A 83 4.55 14.90 -31.72
C ARG A 83 3.34 15.74 -32.08
#